data_AF-A0A8H7V1A8-F1
#
_entry.id   AF-A0A8H7V1A8-F1
#
_cell.length_a   1.000
_cell.length_b   1.000
_cell.length_c   1.000
_cell.angle_alpha   90.00
_cell.angle_beta   90.00
_cell.angle_gamma   90.00
#
_symmetry.space_group_name_H-M   'P 1'
#
loop_
_entity.id
_entity.type
_entity.pdbx_description
1 polymer ?
#
loop_
_entity_poly.entity_id
_entity_poly.type
_entity_poly.pdbx_seq_one_letter_code
_entity_poly.pdbx_strand_id
1 'polypeptide(L)' 'MTWGAYGYPFQNLAEHALYVAVKQHEVRPPISKLTGLYPRNLLVLVMEMWETDPTLRPSMNHVVERLSTYLL' A
#
# COMPACT_ATOMS: atom_id res chain seq x y z
N MET A 1 -4.81 -7.19 13.13
CA MET A 1 -3.36 -7.32 13.37
C MET A 1 -2.65 -6.72 12.16
N THR A 2 -1.85 -5.68 12.37
CA THR A 2 -1.22 -4.84 11.33
C THR A 2 0.27 -5.18 11.20
N TRP A 3 0.94 -4.62 10.20
CA TRP A 3 2.37 -4.75 9.87
C TRP A 3 3.37 -4.88 11.05
N GLY A 4 3.03 -4.46 12.27
CA GLY A 4 3.88 -4.57 13.47
C GLY A 4 4.42 -5.97 13.80
N ALA A 5 3.78 -7.07 13.38
CA ALA A 5 4.32 -8.43 13.60
C ALA A 5 5.47 -8.80 12.63
N TYR A 6 5.56 -8.12 11.48
CA TYR A 6 6.55 -8.40 10.42
C TYR A 6 7.48 -7.21 10.14
N GLY A 7 7.32 -6.13 10.92
CA GLY A 7 8.02 -4.86 10.73
C GLY A 7 7.30 -3.90 9.79
N TYR A 8 7.77 -2.65 9.76
CA TYR A 8 7.22 -1.61 8.89
C TYR A 8 7.88 -1.66 7.50
N PRO A 9 7.16 -1.24 6.44
CA PRO A 9 7.75 -1.05 5.13
C PRO A 9 9.06 -0.26 5.21
N PHE A 10 10.11 -0.79 4.57
CA PHE A 10 11.42 -0.16 4.49
C PHE A 10 12.12 0.16 5.83
N GLN A 11 11.75 -0.50 6.93
CA GLN A 11 12.31 -0.24 8.26
C GLN A 11 13.84 -0.34 8.38
N ASN A 12 14.50 -0.99 7.41
CA ASN A 12 15.96 -1.16 7.38
C ASN A 12 16.66 -0.18 6.41
N LEU A 13 15.92 0.75 5.79
CA LEU A 13 16.48 1.76 4.90
C LEU A 13 16.64 3.09 5.64
N ALA A 14 17.79 3.73 5.46
CA ALA A 14 17.97 5.13 5.83
C ALA A 14 17.09 6.03 4.94
N GLU A 15 16.73 7.22 5.43
CA GLU A 15 15.81 8.15 4.76
C GLU A 15 16.21 8.46 3.31
N HIS A 16 17.50 8.75 3.06
CA HIS A 16 17.99 9.00 1.70
C HIS A 16 17.79 7.80 0.77
N ALA A 17 18.09 6.59 1.27
CA ALA A 17 17.91 5.35 0.51
C ALA A 17 16.43 5.06 0.24
N LEU A 18 15.55 5.37 1.20
CA LEU A 18 14.10 5.27 1.03
C LEU A 18 13.60 6.21 -0.07
N TYR A 19 14.03 7.47 -0.05
CA TYR A 19 13.64 8.45 -1.06
C TYR A 19 14.03 8.01 -2.47
N VAL A 20 15.28 7.55 -2.65
CA VAL A 20 15.75 7.02 -3.94
C VAL A 20 14.95 5.80 -4.36
N ALA A 21 14.78 4.81 -3.48
CA ALA A 21 14.06 3.58 -3.79
C ALA A 21 12.59 3.83 -4.18
N VAL A 22 11.87 4.67 -3.44
CA VAL A 22 10.43 4.90 -3.69
C VAL A 22 10.18 5.89 -4.82
N LYS A 23 10.94 6.99 -4.87
CA LYS A 23 10.70 8.07 -5.85
C LYS A 23 11.35 7.80 -7.20
N GLN A 24 12.55 7.24 -7.23
CA GLN A 24 13.30 7.05 -8.48
C GLN A 24 13.14 5.64 -9.05
N HIS A 25 13.06 4.63 -8.18
CA HIS A 25 12.92 3.23 -8.61
C HIS A 25 11.51 2.67 -8.44
N GLU A 26 10.57 3.51 -8.01
CA GLU A 26 9.15 3.16 -7.87
C GLU A 26 8.89 1.92 -7.00
N VAL A 27 9.81 1.62 -6.09
CA VAL A 27 9.71 0.43 -5.25
C VAL A 27 8.49 0.57 -4.34
N ARG A 28 7.67 -0.49 -4.29
CA ARG A 28 6.54 -0.64 -3.37
C ARG A 28 6.75 -1.85 -2.46
N PRO A 29 6.15 -1.84 -1.25
CA PRO A 29 6.18 -3.01 -0.37
C PRO A 29 5.54 -4.24 -1.02
N PRO A 30 6.07 -5.45 -0.80
CA PRO A 30 5.56 -6.66 -1.44
C PRO A 30 4.18 -7.06 -0.89
N ILE A 31 3.14 -6.92 -1.71
CA ILE A 31 1.76 -7.32 -1.40
C ILE A 31 1.60 -8.85 -1.32
N SER A 32 2.48 -9.62 -1.96
CA SER A 32 2.43 -11.09 -1.97
C SER A 32 2.46 -11.71 -0.57
N LYS A 33 3.06 -11.04 0.42
CA LYS A 33 3.07 -11.50 1.81
C LYS A 33 1.74 -11.30 2.53
N LEU A 34 0.84 -10.50 1.95
CA LEU A 34 -0.44 -10.09 2.54
C LEU A 34 -1.63 -10.84 1.94
N THR A 35 -1.46 -11.53 0.82
CA THR A 35 -2.53 -12.21 0.07
C THR A 35 -3.25 -13.29 0.87
N GLY A 36 -2.58 -13.92 1.84
CA GLY A 36 -3.20 -14.88 2.76
C GLY A 36 -3.83 -14.27 4.02
N LEU A 37 -3.63 -12.97 4.26
CA LEU A 37 -4.07 -12.27 5.48
C LEU A 37 -5.24 -11.32 5.24
N TYR A 38 -5.34 -10.77 4.04
CA TYR A 38 -6.33 -9.75 3.70
C TYR A 38 -7.08 -10.09 2.41
N PRO A 39 -8.35 -9.65 2.28
CA PRO A 39 -9.12 -9.84 1.08
C PRO A 39 -8.42 -9.25 -0.16
N ARG A 40 -8.47 -9.97 -1.29
CA ARG A 40 -7.86 -9.54 -2.56
C ARG A 40 -8.25 -8.11 -2.94
N ASN A 41 -9.53 -7.78 -2.82
CA ASN A 41 -10.04 -6.48 -3.22
C ASN A 41 -9.47 -5.34 -2.35
N LEU A 42 -9.14 -5.59 -1.07
CA LEU A 42 -8.47 -4.61 -0.20
C LEU A 42 -7.03 -4.40 -0.63
N LEU A 43 -6.33 -5.48 -0.99
CA LEU A 43 -4.97 -5.41 -1.50
C LEU A 43 -4.88 -4.67 -2.84
N VAL A 44 -5.87 -4.88 -3.72
CA VAL A 44 -6.01 -4.11 -4.96
C VAL A 44 -6.20 -2.62 -4.67
N LEU A 45 -7.05 -2.26 -3.69
CA LEU A 45 -7.24 -0.86 -3.31
C LEU A 45 -5.93 -0.22 -2.80
N VAL A 46 -5.15 -0.94 -1.99
CA VAL A 46 -3.82 -0.46 -1.55
C VAL A 46 -2.91 -0.22 -2.75
N MET A 47 -2.97 -1.10 -3.77
CA MET A 47 -2.18 -0.94 -5.00
C MET A 47 -2.57 0.29 -5.80
N GLU A 48 -3.87 0.56 -5.95
CA GLU A 48 -4.39 1.76 -6.63
C GLU A 48 -3.98 3.05 -5.89
N MET A 49 -4.00 3.04 -4.56
CA MET A 49 -3.71 4.22 -3.73
C MET A 49 -2.26 4.70 -3.83
N TRP A 50 -1.31 3.81 -4.10
CA TRP A 50 0.11 4.16 -4.21
C TRP A 50 0.64 4.12 -5.64
N GLU A 51 -0.23 4.26 -6.63
CA GLU A 51 0.17 4.32 -8.04
C GLU A 51 1.25 5.37 -8.28
N THR A 52 2.17 5.06 -9.22
CA THR A 52 3.25 5.99 -9.57
C THR A 52 2.67 7.28 -10.14
N ASP A 53 1.74 7.15 -11.09
CA ASP A 53 1.00 8.28 -11.62
C ASP A 53 -0.04 8.76 -10.58
N PRO A 54 0.10 9.98 -10.05
CA PRO A 54 -0.85 10.49 -9.06
C PRO A 54 -2.27 10.68 -9.61
N THR A 55 -2.45 10.80 -10.93
CA THR A 55 -3.76 10.96 -11.56
C THR A 55 -4.56 9.66 -11.60
N LEU A 56 -3.88 8.51 -11.50
CA LEU A 56 -4.50 7.19 -11.42
C LEU A 56 -4.92 6.81 -10.00
N ARG A 57 -4.50 7.58 -8.99
CA ARG A 57 -4.85 7.30 -7.59
C ARG A 57 -6.33 7.61 -7.36
N PRO A 58 -7.05 6.75 -6.64
CA PRO A 58 -8.45 6.99 -6.31
C PRO A 58 -8.60 8.20 -5.39
N SER A 59 -9.74 8.88 -5.52
CA SER A 59 -10.13 9.93 -4.58
C SER A 59 -10.42 9.34 -3.19
N MET A 60 -10.28 10.15 -2.14
CA MET A 60 -10.61 9.70 -0.78
C MET A 60 -12.08 9.27 -0.64
N ASN A 61 -13.01 9.90 -1.36
CA ASN A 61 -14.41 9.50 -1.38
C ASN A 61 -14.57 8.06 -1.92
N HIS A 62 -13.87 7.74 -3.01
CA HIS A 62 -13.88 6.39 -3.58
C HIS A 62 -13.22 5.36 -2.64
N VAL A 63 -12.12 5.73 -1.98
CA VAL A 63 -11.48 4.87 -0.98
C VAL A 63 -12.44 4.53 0.16
N VAL A 64 -13.15 5.51 0.71
CA VAL A 64 -14.13 5.30 1.80
C VAL A 64 -15.29 4.43 1.32
N GLU A 65 -15.84 4.70 0.13
CA GLU A 65 -16.90 3.88 -0.47
C GLU A 65 -16.46 2.41 -0.57
N ARG A 66 -15.26 2.15 -1.10
CA ARG A 66 -14.72 0.80 -1.19
C ARG A 66 -14.46 0.15 0.17
N LEU A 67 -13.97 0.91 1.16
CA LEU A 67 -13.73 0.38 2.50
C LEU A 67 -15.02 0.04 3.24
N SER A 68 -16.11 0.79 3.00
CA SER A 68 -17.41 0.52 3.63
C SER A 68 -17.95 -0.87 3.32
N THR A 69 -17.59 -1.44 2.17
CA THR A 69 -17.97 -2.82 1.78
C THR A 69 -17.35 -3.92 2.65
N TYR A 70 -16.34 -3.61 3.48
CA TYR A 70 -15.69 -4.57 4.40
C TYR A 70 -16.00 -4.33 5.88
N LEU A 71 -16.61 -3.19 6.23
CA LEU A 71 -16.92 -2.81 7.61
C LEU A 71 -18.39 -3.10 7.97
N LEU A 72 -19.14 -3.69 7.06
CA LEU A 72 -20.48 -4.24 7.23
C LEU A 72 -20.40 -5.74 7.54
#